data_AF-A0A5P9D7M5-F1
#
_entry.id   AF-A0A5P9D7M5-F1
#
_cell.length_a   1.000
_cell.length_b   1.000
_cell.length_c   1.000
_cell.angle_alpha   90.00
_cell.angle_beta   90.00
_cell.angle_gamma   90.00
#
_symmetry.space_group_name_H-M   'P 1'
#
loop_
_entity.id
_entity.type
_entity.pdbx_description
1 polymer ?
#
loop_
_entity_poly.entity_id
_entity_poly.type
_entity_poly.pdbx_seq_one_letter_code
_entity_poly.pdbx_strand_id
1 'polypeptide(L)'
;MVMDWRSAASNLKPALIACAGAAFFVLSTPSLAAVVPVPAVKPTSAEQTDDTPSLKVIAGTPVPARKRAVPEGYVASKPELVLYPDFPAKNYFGAANGPASLKARAIGSYAKGCLAGGTVLPADGPTWQAMRLSRNRNWGHPELIAYLKDLAADAPKVGWNGLLVGDLAQPRGGPMLSGHASHQIGLDADIWLREMPNRRLSTEEREQISAISMLKGPLDVKGADRRVDLNKWTDVHARLIRRAASDKRVARIFVNPTIKKALCEFEKDQNRAWLRKIRPWWGHHYHFHVRLSCPAGSVGCKNQNPPPPGDGCGEHLTYWLSDEPWVPKNPPKKGEKPKVVKKRPMALAALPRDCRTVLKAN
;
A
#
# COMPACT_ATOMS: atom_id res chain seq x y z
N MET A 1 11.74 -48.71 27.24
CA MET A 1 12.90 -49.25 26.49
C MET A 1 13.93 -48.15 26.39
N VAL A 2 14.98 -48.27 27.20
CA VAL A 2 16.15 -47.40 27.26
C VAL A 2 17.11 -47.85 26.16
N MET A 3 17.67 -46.93 25.37
CA MET A 3 19.00 -47.12 24.79
C MET A 3 19.61 -45.76 24.43
N ASP A 4 20.65 -45.47 25.20
CA ASP A 4 21.61 -44.38 25.12
C ASP A 4 22.89 -44.97 24.51
N TRP A 5 23.45 -44.37 23.45
CA TRP A 5 24.80 -44.68 22.94
C TRP A 5 25.57 -43.40 22.58
N ARG A 6 26.41 -43.03 23.55
CA ARG A 6 27.66 -42.26 23.57
C ARG A 6 28.41 -41.98 22.24
N SER A 7 28.86 -40.72 22.17
CA SER A 7 30.20 -40.19 21.82
C SER A 7 31.14 -40.94 20.87
N ALA A 8 31.62 -40.19 19.85
CA ALA A 8 33.03 -40.23 19.44
C ALA A 8 33.53 -38.81 19.11
N ALA A 9 34.69 -38.48 19.66
CA ALA A 9 35.35 -37.19 19.64
C ALA A 9 36.40 -37.07 18.53
N SER A 10 36.83 -35.82 18.32
CA SER A 10 38.16 -35.34 17.94
C SER A 10 38.73 -35.70 16.56
N ASN A 11 39.02 -34.65 15.78
CA ASN A 11 40.31 -34.47 15.13
C ASN A 11 40.54 -32.99 14.78
N LEU A 12 41.25 -32.29 15.67
CA LEU A 12 41.99 -31.07 15.35
C LEU A 12 43.37 -31.48 14.79
N LYS A 13 43.80 -30.83 13.71
CA LYS A 13 45.23 -30.68 13.38
C LYS A 13 45.52 -29.20 13.05
N PRO A 14 46.57 -28.60 13.67
CA PRO A 14 47.08 -27.29 13.33
C PRO A 14 48.35 -27.39 12.47
N ALA A 15 48.53 -26.47 11.53
CA ALA A 15 49.81 -26.06 10.92
C ALA A 15 49.48 -24.89 9.96
N LEU A 16 50.27 -23.85 9.73
CA LEU A 16 51.68 -23.58 10.00
C LEU A 16 51.85 -22.05 9.86
N ILE A 17 52.56 -21.45 10.80
CA ILE A 17 53.05 -20.08 10.76
C ILE A 17 54.27 -20.04 9.83
N ALA A 18 54.32 -19.09 8.90
CA ALA A 18 55.53 -18.71 8.20
C ALA A 18 55.70 -17.19 8.27
N CYS A 19 56.63 -16.77 9.12
CA CYS A 19 57.21 -15.43 9.16
C CYS A 19 58.35 -15.33 8.15
N ALA A 20 58.33 -14.31 7.31
CA ALA A 20 59.48 -13.67 6.67
C ALA A 20 59.05 -12.21 6.47
N GLY A 21 59.80 -11.17 6.83
CA GLY A 21 61.25 -11.07 6.98
C GLY A 21 61.71 -9.90 6.11
N ALA A 22 61.65 -8.69 6.69
CA ALA A 22 62.42 -7.47 6.39
C ALA A 22 62.39 -6.83 4.97
N ALA A 23 62.02 -5.54 4.94
CA ALA A 23 62.92 -4.48 4.48
C ALA A 23 62.37 -3.10 4.92
N PHE A 24 63.00 -2.51 5.93
CA PHE A 24 62.89 -1.11 6.27
C PHE A 24 63.65 -0.28 5.24
N PHE A 25 62.98 0.63 4.54
CA PHE A 25 63.63 1.77 3.90
C PHE A 25 63.25 3.03 4.69
N VAL A 26 64.22 3.52 5.46
CA VAL A 26 64.20 4.83 6.08
C VAL A 26 64.64 5.83 5.02
N LEU A 27 63.72 6.65 4.53
CA LEU A 27 64.05 7.88 3.80
C LEU A 27 63.86 9.04 4.75
N SER A 28 64.98 9.64 5.15
CA SER A 28 65.02 10.86 5.95
C SER A 28 65.02 12.11 5.07
N THR A 29 64.36 13.14 5.60
CA THR A 29 64.50 14.59 5.35
C THR A 29 63.58 15.23 4.29
N PRO A 30 63.24 16.53 4.41
CA PRO A 30 63.41 17.46 5.53
C PRO A 30 62.07 18.02 6.05
N SER A 31 62.13 18.58 7.26
CA SER A 31 61.06 19.35 7.90
C SER A 31 60.73 20.60 7.07
N LEU A 32 59.54 20.66 6.47
CA LEU A 32 59.01 21.89 5.90
C LEU A 32 58.45 22.72 7.06
N ALA A 33 59.15 23.81 7.37
CA ALA A 33 58.68 24.85 8.27
C ALA A 33 57.29 25.33 7.82
N ALA A 34 56.36 25.40 8.78
CA ALA A 34 55.06 26.01 8.59
C ALA A 34 55.25 27.50 8.26
N VAL A 35 55.08 27.85 6.99
CA VAL A 35 54.92 29.25 6.57
C VAL A 35 53.52 29.66 7.00
N VAL A 36 53.47 30.54 8.01
CA VAL A 36 52.26 31.24 8.43
C VAL A 36 51.75 32.06 7.23
N PRO A 37 50.50 31.88 6.76
CA PRO A 37 49.95 32.77 5.76
C PRO A 37 49.78 34.17 6.37
N VAL A 38 50.45 35.15 5.78
CA VAL A 38 50.24 36.58 6.00
C VAL A 38 48.76 36.90 5.75
N PRO A 39 48.08 37.67 6.62
CA PRO A 39 46.69 38.04 6.41
C PRO A 39 46.55 38.86 5.13
N ALA A 40 45.72 38.37 4.21
CA ALA A 40 45.36 39.10 3.01
C ALA A 40 44.65 40.41 3.38
N VAL A 41 45.03 41.49 2.70
CA VAL A 41 44.45 42.82 2.83
C VAL A 41 42.96 42.75 2.50
N LYS A 42 42.16 43.32 3.41
CA LYS A 42 40.70 43.46 3.32
C LYS A 42 40.35 44.14 1.99
N PRO A 43 39.50 43.56 1.12
CA PRO A 43 39.08 44.26 -0.09
C PRO A 43 38.34 45.54 0.30
N THR A 44 38.76 46.62 -0.34
CA THR A 44 38.23 47.98 -0.23
C THR A 44 36.73 47.96 -0.48
N SER A 45 36.01 48.66 0.39
CA SER A 45 34.58 48.99 0.37
C SER A 45 33.87 48.77 -0.98
N ALA A 46 33.02 47.73 -1.02
CA ALA A 46 31.82 47.81 -1.83
C ALA A 46 30.98 48.99 -1.32
N GLU A 47 30.57 49.83 -2.25
CA GLU A 47 29.70 51.00 -2.07
C GLU A 47 28.53 50.66 -1.14
N GLN A 48 28.51 51.28 0.05
CA GLN A 48 27.36 51.25 0.94
C GLN A 48 26.26 52.07 0.29
N THR A 49 25.34 51.41 -0.42
CA THR A 49 24.01 51.97 -0.60
C THR A 49 23.33 51.92 0.76
N ASP A 50 23.14 53.11 1.34
CA ASP A 50 22.50 53.35 2.63
C ASP A 50 21.00 52.99 2.56
N ASP A 51 20.69 51.69 2.60
CA ASP A 51 19.31 51.19 2.71
C ASP A 51 19.01 50.91 4.19
N THR A 52 18.89 51.99 4.94
CA THR A 52 18.20 51.96 6.23
C THR A 52 16.74 51.57 5.98
N PRO A 53 16.20 50.47 6.56
CA PRO A 53 14.82 50.06 6.33
C PRO A 53 13.88 51.07 7.01
N SER A 54 13.34 52.00 6.23
CA SER A 54 12.24 52.84 6.67
C SER A 54 10.95 52.01 6.63
N LEU A 55 10.45 51.65 7.82
CA LEU A 55 9.09 51.15 8.01
C LEU A 55 8.10 52.24 7.59
N LYS A 56 7.69 52.28 6.32
CA LYS A 56 6.49 53.01 5.93
C LYS A 56 5.27 52.21 6.36
N VAL A 57 4.74 52.55 7.53
CA VAL A 57 3.40 52.15 7.94
C VAL A 57 2.41 52.97 7.14
N ILE A 58 1.75 52.34 6.17
CA ILE A 58 0.49 52.84 5.60
C ILE A 58 -0.51 51.67 5.69
N ALA A 59 -1.56 51.86 6.49
CA ALA A 59 -2.74 50.99 6.59
C ALA A 59 -2.54 49.51 7.04
N GLY A 60 -1.76 49.29 8.11
CA GLY A 60 -1.99 48.16 9.04
C GLY A 60 -1.79 46.73 8.53
N THR A 61 -1.25 46.52 7.32
CA THR A 61 -0.92 45.17 6.82
C THR A 61 0.56 45.13 6.43
N PRO A 62 1.40 44.28 7.05
CA PRO A 62 2.80 44.16 6.65
C PRO A 62 2.86 43.59 5.23
N VAL A 63 3.20 44.44 4.26
CA VAL A 63 3.53 44.04 2.90
C VAL A 63 4.91 43.36 2.96
N PRO A 64 5.06 42.09 2.54
CA PRO A 64 6.37 41.47 2.50
C PRO A 64 7.28 42.28 1.58
N ALA A 65 8.48 42.61 2.07
CA ALA A 65 9.54 43.23 1.27
C ALA A 65 9.65 42.50 -0.07
N ARG A 66 9.73 43.25 -1.18
CA ARG A 66 9.88 42.71 -2.54
C ARG A 66 10.84 41.52 -2.50
N LYS A 67 10.35 40.32 -2.85
CA LYS A 67 11.22 39.17 -3.07
C LYS A 67 12.29 39.60 -4.07
N ARG A 68 13.57 39.41 -3.72
CA ARG A 68 14.71 39.69 -4.62
C ARG A 68 14.39 39.21 -6.03
N ALA A 69 14.67 40.04 -7.04
CA ALA A 69 14.51 39.64 -8.43
C ALA A 69 15.31 38.36 -8.68
N VAL A 70 14.66 37.36 -9.28
CA VAL A 70 15.33 36.12 -9.69
C VAL A 70 16.29 36.50 -10.82
N PRO A 71 17.60 36.20 -10.72
CA PRO A 71 18.56 36.55 -11.76
C PRO A 71 18.16 35.98 -13.13
N GLU A 72 18.40 36.75 -14.18
CA GLU A 72 18.21 36.32 -15.56
C GLU A 72 19.10 35.09 -15.83
N GLY A 73 18.50 33.97 -16.27
CA GLY A 73 19.19 32.69 -16.43
C GLY A 73 19.17 31.75 -15.20
N TYR A 74 18.50 32.11 -14.10
CA TYR A 74 18.31 31.17 -12.98
C TYR A 74 17.41 30.00 -13.39
N VAL A 75 18.03 28.84 -13.56
CA VAL A 75 17.32 27.55 -13.64
C VAL A 75 17.16 27.04 -12.21
N ALA A 76 15.93 27.05 -11.69
CA ALA A 76 15.65 26.45 -10.40
C ALA A 76 16.07 24.97 -10.42
N SER A 77 17.03 24.59 -9.58
CA SER A 77 17.33 23.18 -9.38
C SER A 77 16.07 22.49 -8.85
N LYS A 78 15.73 21.33 -9.42
CA LYS A 78 14.60 20.54 -8.92
C LYS A 78 14.92 20.22 -7.45
N PRO A 79 14.09 20.64 -6.48
CA PRO A 79 14.38 20.40 -5.08
C PRO A 79 14.53 18.91 -4.83
N GLU A 80 15.64 18.51 -4.17
CA GLU A 80 15.88 17.11 -3.83
C GLU A 80 14.86 16.66 -2.78
N LEU A 81 14.26 15.49 -2.97
CA LEU A 81 13.36 14.90 -1.99
C LEU A 81 14.14 14.46 -0.75
N VAL A 82 14.03 15.23 0.33
CA VAL A 82 14.56 14.87 1.65
C VAL A 82 13.56 13.98 2.38
N LEU A 83 14.02 12.78 2.78
CA LEU A 83 13.22 11.77 3.46
C LEU A 83 13.60 11.71 4.95
N TYR A 84 12.69 12.14 5.82
CA TYR A 84 12.86 12.04 7.27
C TYR A 84 12.34 10.69 7.78
N PRO A 85 13.13 9.93 8.57
CA PRO A 85 12.77 8.59 9.02
C PRO A 85 11.48 8.53 9.84
N ASP A 86 11.25 9.53 10.70
CA ASP A 86 10.13 9.54 11.64
C ASP A 86 8.85 10.16 11.05
N PHE A 87 8.94 10.74 9.86
CA PHE A 87 7.79 11.37 9.23
C PHE A 87 6.81 10.32 8.67
N PRO A 88 5.48 10.58 8.69
CA PRO A 88 4.49 9.64 8.21
C PRO A 88 4.73 9.23 6.76
N ALA A 89 4.96 7.93 6.53
CA ALA A 89 5.23 7.38 5.21
C ALA A 89 4.15 7.72 4.19
N LYS A 90 2.87 7.72 4.63
CA LYS A 90 1.73 8.04 3.78
C LYS A 90 1.81 9.42 3.11
N ASN A 91 2.50 10.37 3.73
CA ASN A 91 2.65 11.72 3.17
C ASN A 91 3.63 11.70 1.98
N TYR A 92 4.69 10.89 2.03
CA TYR A 92 5.62 10.74 0.92
C TYR A 92 4.99 9.96 -0.24
N PHE A 93 4.39 8.81 0.05
CA PHE A 93 3.77 7.98 -1.00
C PHE A 93 2.55 8.63 -1.62
N GLY A 94 1.72 9.33 -0.84
CA GLY A 94 0.56 10.05 -1.33
C GLY A 94 0.87 11.30 -2.14
N ALA A 95 2.09 11.83 -2.06
CA ALA A 95 2.57 12.95 -2.88
C ALA A 95 3.18 12.52 -4.22
N ALA A 96 3.39 11.22 -4.44
CA ALA A 96 3.96 10.72 -5.69
C ALA A 96 2.89 10.76 -6.80
N ASN A 97 3.18 11.48 -7.89
CA ASN A 97 2.27 11.62 -9.03
C ASN A 97 2.39 10.47 -10.05
N GLY A 98 3.54 9.80 -10.09
CA GLY A 98 3.85 8.75 -11.07
C GLY A 98 4.70 7.62 -10.47
N PRO A 99 4.88 6.53 -11.24
CA PRO A 99 5.57 5.35 -10.75
C PRO A 99 7.04 5.66 -10.49
N ALA A 100 7.69 4.78 -9.75
CA ALA A 100 9.15 4.79 -9.69
C ALA A 100 9.71 4.21 -10.99
N SER A 101 10.64 4.91 -11.64
CA SER A 101 11.37 4.47 -12.84
C SER A 101 12.35 3.34 -12.52
N LEU A 102 11.80 2.21 -12.07
CA LEU A 102 12.48 1.01 -11.63
C LEU A 102 11.77 -0.20 -12.23
N LYS A 103 12.43 -1.35 -12.24
CA LYS A 103 11.78 -2.62 -12.59
C LYS A 103 10.63 -2.90 -11.61
N ALA A 104 9.52 -3.41 -12.15
CA ALA A 104 8.36 -3.79 -11.35
C ALA A 104 8.72 -4.77 -10.23
N ARG A 105 8.38 -4.42 -8.99
CA ARG A 105 8.63 -5.26 -7.82
C ARG A 105 7.71 -4.89 -6.66
N ALA A 106 7.03 -5.90 -6.11
CA ALA A 106 6.34 -5.78 -4.83
C ALA A 106 7.35 -5.94 -3.68
N ILE A 107 7.35 -5.03 -2.71
CA ILE A 107 8.38 -4.96 -1.66
C ILE A 107 7.72 -4.89 -0.29
N GLY A 108 8.06 -5.81 0.62
CA GLY A 108 7.50 -5.87 1.97
C GLY A 108 6.24 -6.72 2.04
N SER A 109 5.33 -6.37 2.95
CA SER A 109 4.03 -7.05 3.07
C SER A 109 2.88 -6.11 2.66
N TYR A 110 1.69 -6.67 2.43
CA TYR A 110 0.52 -5.97 1.90
C TYR A 110 0.15 -4.66 2.62
N ALA A 111 0.46 -4.56 3.92
CA ALA A 111 0.20 -3.39 4.76
C ALA A 111 1.47 -2.77 5.38
N LYS A 112 2.65 -3.14 4.87
CA LYS A 112 3.94 -2.62 5.31
C LYS A 112 4.97 -2.78 4.19
N GLY A 113 4.83 -1.97 3.15
CA GLY A 113 5.62 -2.13 1.94
C GLY A 113 5.50 -0.97 0.95
N CYS A 114 5.99 -1.18 -0.26
CA CYS A 114 5.93 -0.25 -1.38
C CYS A 114 5.93 -1.01 -2.71
N LEU A 115 5.71 -0.27 -3.81
CA LEU A 115 5.70 -0.78 -5.17
C LEU A 115 6.74 -0.04 -6.01
N ALA A 116 7.72 -0.77 -6.53
CA ALA A 116 8.62 -0.27 -7.57
C ALA A 116 8.03 -0.57 -8.95
N GLY A 117 8.22 0.30 -9.95
CA GLY A 117 7.80 0.07 -11.33
C GLY A 117 6.31 -0.22 -11.49
N GLY A 118 5.45 0.50 -10.75
CA GLY A 118 4.01 0.32 -10.81
C GLY A 118 3.46 0.55 -12.22
N THR A 119 2.54 -0.31 -12.64
CA THR A 119 1.81 -0.21 -13.90
C THR A 119 0.42 0.34 -13.64
N VAL A 120 -0.01 1.29 -14.47
CA VAL A 120 -1.35 1.87 -14.40
C VAL A 120 -2.38 0.92 -15.03
N LEU A 121 -3.53 0.74 -14.37
CA LEU A 121 -4.73 0.22 -15.00
C LEU A 121 -5.36 1.38 -15.81
N PRO A 122 -5.52 1.26 -17.14
CA PRO A 122 -6.24 2.27 -17.91
C PRO A 122 -7.63 2.51 -17.32
N ALA A 123 -8.07 3.78 -17.34
CA ALA A 123 -9.37 4.18 -16.80
C ALA A 123 -10.53 3.36 -17.40
N ASP A 124 -10.36 2.95 -18.65
CA ASP A 124 -11.31 2.16 -19.42
C ASP A 124 -10.68 0.92 -20.03
N GLY A 125 -11.48 -0.12 -20.11
CA GLY A 125 -11.24 -1.25 -21.00
C GLY A 125 -12.54 -1.76 -21.61
N PRO A 126 -12.49 -2.86 -22.38
CA PRO A 126 -13.68 -3.42 -22.99
C PRO A 126 -14.77 -3.75 -21.96
N THR A 127 -14.38 -4.35 -20.84
CA THR A 127 -15.26 -4.89 -19.81
C THR A 127 -14.89 -4.43 -18.39
N TRP A 128 -14.24 -3.26 -18.26
CA TRP A 128 -14.03 -2.62 -16.96
C TRP A 128 -14.02 -1.10 -17.04
N GLN A 129 -14.24 -0.47 -15.89
CA GLN A 129 -14.07 0.96 -15.64
C GLN A 129 -13.44 1.17 -14.26
N ALA A 130 -12.35 1.94 -14.20
CA ALA A 130 -11.75 2.35 -12.93
C ALA A 130 -12.52 3.53 -12.32
N MET A 131 -12.74 3.48 -11.00
CA MET A 131 -13.54 4.42 -10.22
C MET A 131 -12.62 5.33 -9.39
N ARG A 132 -13.13 6.49 -8.99
CA ARG A 132 -12.39 7.43 -8.10
C ARG A 132 -11.00 7.79 -8.63
N LEU A 133 -10.90 8.12 -9.92
CA LEU A 133 -9.64 8.44 -10.62
C LEU A 133 -8.88 9.59 -9.95
N SER A 134 -9.61 10.55 -9.37
CA SER A 134 -9.05 11.69 -8.62
C SER A 134 -8.09 11.29 -7.49
N ARG A 135 -8.22 10.05 -6.97
CA ARG A 135 -7.38 9.54 -5.88
C ARG A 135 -5.98 9.11 -6.33
N ASN A 136 -5.75 8.95 -7.63
CA ASN A 136 -4.52 8.40 -8.21
C ASN A 136 -4.15 7.01 -7.63
N ARG A 137 -5.15 6.10 -7.56
CA ARG A 137 -5.03 4.76 -6.96
C ARG A 137 -5.26 3.62 -7.95
N ASN A 138 -5.08 3.84 -9.24
CA ASN A 138 -5.23 2.83 -10.29
C ASN A 138 -3.88 2.19 -10.67
N TRP A 139 -2.96 2.00 -9.72
CA TRP A 139 -1.63 1.44 -9.97
C TRP A 139 -1.46 0.06 -9.33
N GLY A 140 -0.72 -0.82 -9.97
CA GLY A 140 -0.48 -2.17 -9.47
C GLY A 140 0.83 -2.76 -9.99
N HIS A 141 1.21 -3.90 -9.43
CA HIS A 141 2.21 -4.75 -10.06
C HIS A 141 1.65 -5.24 -11.41
N PRO A 142 2.47 -5.43 -12.47
CA PRO A 142 2.00 -5.92 -13.77
C PRO A 142 1.10 -7.16 -13.69
N GLU A 143 1.42 -8.12 -12.82
CA GLU A 143 0.59 -9.31 -12.54
C GLU A 143 -0.83 -8.98 -12.03
N LEU A 144 -0.98 -7.94 -11.19
CA LEU A 144 -2.29 -7.48 -10.75
C LEU A 144 -3.08 -6.89 -11.91
N ILE A 145 -2.43 -6.07 -12.74
CA ILE A 145 -3.08 -5.45 -13.89
C ILE A 145 -3.51 -6.51 -14.91
N ALA A 146 -2.68 -7.53 -15.16
CA ALA A 146 -3.02 -8.66 -16.00
C ALA A 146 -4.21 -9.43 -15.41
N TYR A 147 -4.18 -9.76 -14.11
CA TYR A 147 -5.29 -10.44 -13.43
C TYR A 147 -6.61 -9.69 -13.56
N LEU A 148 -6.62 -8.36 -13.38
CA LEU A 148 -7.84 -7.56 -13.48
C LEU A 148 -8.39 -7.55 -14.91
N LYS A 149 -7.52 -7.49 -15.93
CA LYS A 149 -7.93 -7.58 -17.33
C LYS A 149 -8.53 -8.95 -17.66
N ASP A 150 -7.91 -10.03 -17.17
CA ASP A 150 -8.40 -11.39 -17.36
C ASP A 150 -9.78 -11.59 -16.69
N LEU A 151 -9.90 -11.19 -15.41
CA LEU A 151 -11.16 -11.27 -14.68
C LEU A 151 -12.25 -10.42 -15.35
N ALA A 152 -11.91 -9.22 -15.84
CA ALA A 152 -12.85 -8.39 -16.57
C ALA A 152 -13.31 -9.04 -17.87
N ALA A 153 -12.41 -9.67 -18.63
CA ALA A 153 -12.76 -10.39 -19.86
C ALA A 153 -13.63 -11.63 -19.59
N ASP A 154 -13.51 -12.23 -18.40
CA ASP A 154 -14.33 -13.37 -18.00
C ASP A 154 -15.68 -12.99 -17.41
N ALA A 155 -15.83 -11.77 -16.90
CA ALA A 155 -17.05 -11.33 -16.22
C ALA A 155 -18.32 -11.56 -17.08
N PRO A 156 -18.36 -11.21 -18.39
CA PRO A 156 -19.56 -11.44 -19.20
C PRO A 156 -19.93 -12.92 -19.31
N LYS A 157 -18.94 -13.82 -19.27
CA LYS A 157 -19.14 -15.28 -19.38
C LYS A 157 -19.87 -15.86 -18.16
N VAL A 158 -19.89 -15.15 -17.04
CA VAL A 158 -20.65 -15.54 -15.83
C VAL A 158 -21.95 -14.73 -15.66
N GLY A 159 -22.29 -13.92 -16.66
CA GLY A 159 -23.46 -13.05 -16.67
C GLY A 159 -23.23 -11.67 -16.04
N TRP A 160 -21.97 -11.21 -15.94
CA TRP A 160 -21.61 -9.92 -15.36
C TRP A 160 -20.94 -9.00 -16.41
N ASN A 161 -21.64 -7.98 -16.88
CA ASN A 161 -21.27 -7.09 -17.98
C ASN A 161 -19.84 -6.54 -17.90
N GLY A 162 -19.35 -6.23 -16.70
CA GLY A 162 -17.97 -5.81 -16.50
C GLY A 162 -17.69 -5.33 -15.09
N LEU A 163 -16.42 -5.02 -14.82
CA LEU A 163 -15.96 -4.62 -13.50
C LEU A 163 -16.01 -3.11 -13.30
N LEU A 164 -16.51 -2.67 -12.16
CA LEU A 164 -16.16 -1.37 -11.60
C LEU A 164 -15.01 -1.59 -10.62
N VAL A 165 -13.81 -1.12 -10.99
CA VAL A 165 -12.57 -1.32 -10.22
C VAL A 165 -12.34 -0.12 -9.32
N GLY A 166 -12.26 -0.34 -8.00
CA GLY A 166 -11.98 0.67 -6.99
C GLY A 166 -10.50 0.92 -6.79
N ASP A 167 -10.10 1.09 -5.53
CA ASP A 167 -8.71 1.37 -5.17
C ASP A 167 -7.81 0.14 -5.48
N LEU A 168 -6.72 0.38 -6.22
CA LEU A 168 -5.53 -0.47 -6.30
C LEU A 168 -4.47 0.14 -5.36
N ALA A 169 -3.22 0.25 -5.79
CA ALA A 169 -2.18 0.99 -5.08
C ALA A 169 -2.03 2.44 -5.59
N GLN A 170 -1.34 3.27 -4.80
CA GLN A 170 -0.76 4.54 -5.27
C GLN A 170 0.39 4.25 -6.28
N PRO A 171 0.91 5.24 -7.04
CA PRO A 171 1.90 4.99 -8.09
C PRO A 171 3.17 4.27 -7.63
N ARG A 172 3.55 4.51 -6.36
CA ARG A 172 4.72 3.89 -5.69
C ARG A 172 4.32 2.98 -4.53
N GLY A 173 3.03 2.63 -4.45
CA GLY A 173 2.46 1.85 -3.36
C GLY A 173 2.48 2.62 -2.04
N GLY A 174 2.91 1.96 -0.96
CA GLY A 174 3.03 2.56 0.37
C GLY A 174 1.71 2.82 1.08
N PRO A 175 1.76 3.21 2.37
CA PRO A 175 0.56 3.56 3.12
C PRO A 175 -0.23 4.69 2.45
N MET A 176 -1.55 4.53 2.36
CA MET A 176 -2.43 5.53 1.77
C MET A 176 -2.75 6.67 2.73
N LEU A 177 -3.11 7.83 2.17
CA LEU A 177 -3.59 8.99 2.95
C LEU A 177 -4.88 8.67 3.73
N SER A 178 -5.71 7.79 3.17
CA SER A 178 -7.04 7.39 3.66
C SER A 178 -7.43 6.00 3.13
N GLY A 179 -8.43 5.37 3.75
CA GLY A 179 -8.99 4.09 3.27
C GLY A 179 -8.28 2.88 3.87
N HIS A 180 -7.90 1.93 3.02
CA HIS A 180 -7.42 0.60 3.41
C HIS A 180 -6.03 0.66 4.05
N ALA A 181 -5.78 -0.22 5.03
CA ALA A 181 -4.45 -0.38 5.62
C ALA A 181 -3.47 -1.12 4.68
N SER A 182 -3.99 -1.96 3.77
CA SER A 182 -3.23 -2.69 2.76
C SER A 182 -3.04 -1.89 1.45
N HIS A 183 -2.98 -2.55 0.28
CA HIS A 183 -2.75 -1.91 -1.04
C HIS A 183 -1.37 -1.27 -1.20
N GLN A 184 -0.43 -1.59 -0.32
CA GLN A 184 0.86 -0.90 -0.32
C GLN A 184 1.85 -1.46 -1.34
N ILE A 185 1.65 -2.70 -1.81
CA ILE A 185 2.65 -3.40 -2.64
C ILE A 185 2.16 -3.72 -4.05
N GLY A 186 1.02 -3.16 -4.47
CA GLY A 186 0.48 -3.35 -5.81
C GLY A 186 -0.09 -4.74 -6.10
N LEU A 187 -0.53 -5.47 -5.08
CA LEU A 187 -1.09 -6.83 -5.20
C LEU A 187 -2.52 -6.94 -4.64
N ASP A 188 -3.16 -5.81 -4.35
CA ASP A 188 -4.51 -5.71 -3.81
C ASP A 188 -5.39 -4.89 -4.76
N ALA A 189 -6.65 -5.29 -4.92
CA ALA A 189 -7.64 -4.58 -5.72
C ALA A 189 -9.02 -4.66 -5.09
N ASP A 190 -9.71 -3.52 -4.98
CA ASP A 190 -11.13 -3.51 -4.67
C ASP A 190 -11.97 -3.59 -5.93
N ILE A 191 -12.93 -4.52 -5.97
CA ILE A 191 -13.86 -4.67 -7.09
C ILE A 191 -15.27 -4.52 -6.54
N TRP A 192 -16.03 -3.57 -7.08
CA TRP A 192 -17.36 -3.28 -6.56
C TRP A 192 -18.31 -4.44 -6.83
N LEU A 193 -19.22 -4.68 -5.88
CA LEU A 193 -20.36 -5.60 -6.04
C LEU A 193 -21.51 -4.91 -6.80
N ARG A 194 -21.15 -4.01 -7.71
CA ARG A 194 -22.04 -3.31 -8.60
C ARG A 194 -21.51 -3.51 -10.01
N GLU A 195 -22.38 -4.01 -10.86
CA GLU A 195 -22.06 -4.30 -12.24
C GLU A 195 -21.74 -3.01 -13.02
N MET A 196 -20.78 -3.09 -13.93
CA MET A 196 -20.49 -2.01 -14.86
C MET A 196 -21.72 -1.75 -15.74
N PRO A 197 -22.18 -0.50 -15.91
CA PRO A 197 -23.32 -0.20 -16.78
C PRO A 197 -22.98 -0.45 -18.26
N ASN A 198 -24.01 -0.60 -19.10
CA ASN A 198 -23.91 -0.75 -20.57
C ASN A 198 -23.56 0.58 -21.28
N ARG A 199 -22.74 1.42 -20.66
CA ARG A 199 -22.22 2.67 -21.19
C ARG A 199 -20.96 3.07 -20.45
N ARG A 200 -20.21 4.01 -21.03
CA ARG A 200 -19.09 4.61 -20.32
C ARG A 200 -19.58 5.64 -19.30
N LEU A 201 -19.01 5.60 -18.10
CA LEU A 201 -19.22 6.61 -17.06
C LEU A 201 -18.28 7.79 -17.31
N SER A 202 -18.81 9.00 -17.17
CA SER A 202 -17.98 10.22 -17.15
C SER A 202 -17.06 10.26 -15.93
N THR A 203 -16.09 11.17 -15.92
CA THR A 203 -15.21 11.39 -14.77
C THR A 203 -16.01 11.74 -13.52
N GLU A 204 -16.91 12.73 -13.57
CA GLU A 204 -17.80 13.09 -12.47
C GLU A 204 -18.63 11.90 -11.95
N GLU A 205 -19.20 11.10 -12.84
CA GLU A 205 -19.97 9.92 -12.45
C GLU A 205 -19.10 8.91 -11.67
N ARG A 206 -17.86 8.70 -12.11
CA ARG A 206 -16.90 7.82 -11.41
C ARG A 206 -16.51 8.34 -10.03
N GLU A 207 -16.63 9.64 -9.77
CA GLU A 207 -16.38 10.25 -8.46
C GLU A 207 -17.60 10.22 -7.56
N GLN A 208 -18.81 10.36 -8.12
CA GLN A 208 -20.04 10.59 -7.35
C GLN A 208 -20.89 9.34 -7.14
N ILE A 209 -20.89 8.39 -8.08
CA ILE A 209 -21.69 7.16 -7.93
C ILE A 209 -21.27 6.43 -6.66
N SER A 210 -22.22 6.06 -5.81
CA SER A 210 -21.95 5.27 -4.60
C SER A 210 -22.01 3.77 -4.90
N ALA A 211 -21.14 3.03 -4.22
CA ALA A 211 -21.23 1.59 -4.16
C ALA A 211 -22.43 1.18 -3.28
N ILE A 212 -23.06 0.05 -3.62
CA ILE A 212 -24.31 -0.40 -2.98
C ILE A 212 -23.98 -1.50 -1.98
N SER A 213 -24.46 -1.36 -0.74
CA SER A 213 -24.31 -2.40 0.28
C SER A 213 -25.19 -3.61 -0.04
N MET A 214 -24.62 -4.81 0.07
CA MET A 214 -25.31 -6.09 -0.09
C MET A 214 -25.98 -6.58 1.20
N LEU A 215 -25.88 -5.83 2.31
CA LEU A 215 -26.47 -6.22 3.59
C LEU A 215 -27.93 -5.77 3.68
N LYS A 216 -28.75 -6.54 4.40
CA LYS A 216 -30.11 -6.11 4.77
C LYS A 216 -30.15 -4.91 5.71
N GLY A 217 -29.16 -4.80 6.59
CA GLY A 217 -29.15 -3.77 7.62
C GLY A 217 -27.80 -3.63 8.34
N PRO A 218 -27.73 -2.76 9.34
CA PRO A 218 -26.55 -2.57 10.16
C PRO A 218 -26.20 -3.85 10.93
N LEU A 219 -24.89 -4.10 11.06
CA LEU A 219 -24.35 -5.29 11.72
C LEU A 219 -24.04 -5.05 13.21
N ASP A 220 -23.95 -3.80 13.64
CA ASP A 220 -23.63 -3.37 15.00
C ASP A 220 -24.86 -3.30 15.94
N VAL A 221 -25.96 -3.95 15.54
CA VAL A 221 -27.18 -4.08 16.34
C VAL A 221 -27.30 -5.53 16.84
N LYS A 222 -27.69 -5.70 18.11
CA LYS A 222 -27.95 -7.01 18.72
C LYS A 222 -29.07 -7.73 17.95
N GLY A 223 -28.84 -8.99 17.59
CA GLY A 223 -29.80 -9.79 16.82
C GLY A 223 -29.99 -9.34 15.37
N ALA A 224 -29.04 -8.58 14.80
CA ALA A 224 -29.12 -8.13 13.41
C ALA A 224 -29.27 -9.30 12.42
N ASP A 225 -30.05 -9.06 11.35
CA ASP A 225 -30.22 -10.04 10.27
C ASP A 225 -28.92 -10.16 9.44
N ARG A 226 -28.17 -11.23 9.67
CA ARG A 226 -26.89 -11.53 8.98
C ARG A 226 -27.07 -12.21 7.63
N ARG A 227 -28.07 -11.77 6.85
CA ARG A 227 -28.31 -12.21 5.47
C ARG A 227 -28.07 -11.08 4.49
N VAL A 228 -27.68 -11.45 3.29
CA VAL A 228 -27.63 -10.50 2.18
C VAL A 228 -29.05 -10.02 1.84
N ASP A 229 -29.15 -8.82 1.30
CA ASP A 229 -30.40 -8.30 0.76
C ASP A 229 -30.63 -8.90 -0.63
N LEU A 230 -31.63 -9.79 -0.74
CA LEU A 230 -31.95 -10.50 -1.97
C LEU A 230 -32.53 -9.61 -3.08
N ASN A 231 -32.92 -8.37 -2.77
CA ASN A 231 -33.27 -7.39 -3.80
C ASN A 231 -32.04 -6.79 -4.50
N LYS A 232 -30.83 -7.05 -3.97
CA LYS A 232 -29.56 -6.51 -4.47
C LYS A 232 -28.59 -7.62 -4.84
N TRP A 233 -28.49 -8.64 -3.99
CA TRP A 233 -27.63 -9.79 -4.17
C TRP A 233 -28.28 -10.83 -5.08
N THR A 234 -27.51 -11.32 -6.05
CA THR A 234 -27.92 -12.38 -6.99
C THR A 234 -26.81 -13.41 -7.11
N ASP A 235 -27.14 -14.60 -7.62
CA ASP A 235 -26.17 -15.65 -7.89
C ASP A 235 -25.09 -15.24 -8.89
N VAL A 236 -25.34 -14.23 -9.72
CA VAL A 236 -24.32 -13.65 -10.62
C VAL A 236 -23.14 -13.10 -9.82
N HIS A 237 -23.39 -12.46 -8.67
CA HIS A 237 -22.34 -11.97 -7.77
C HIS A 237 -21.48 -13.14 -7.26
N ALA A 238 -22.14 -14.24 -6.88
CA ALA A 238 -21.46 -15.44 -6.40
C ALA A 238 -20.59 -16.08 -7.50
N ARG A 239 -21.10 -16.16 -8.74
CA ARG A 239 -20.32 -16.66 -9.88
C ARG A 239 -19.11 -15.78 -10.20
N LEU A 240 -19.24 -14.45 -10.14
CA LEU A 240 -18.11 -13.54 -10.32
C LEU A 240 -17.03 -13.76 -9.26
N ILE A 241 -17.41 -13.83 -7.98
CA ILE A 241 -16.45 -14.06 -6.89
C ILE A 241 -15.81 -15.45 -6.98
N ARG A 242 -16.57 -16.48 -7.37
CA ARG A 242 -16.03 -17.83 -7.67
C ARG A 242 -14.99 -17.74 -8.78
N ARG A 243 -15.31 -17.07 -9.91
CA ARG A 243 -14.36 -16.88 -11.02
C ARG A 243 -13.09 -16.17 -10.57
N ALA A 244 -13.22 -15.08 -9.80
CA ALA A 244 -12.09 -14.37 -9.23
C ALA A 244 -11.22 -15.28 -8.35
N ALA A 245 -11.82 -16.05 -7.43
CA ALA A 245 -11.10 -16.93 -6.51
C ALA A 245 -10.43 -18.13 -7.20
N SER A 246 -10.99 -18.60 -8.32
CA SER A 246 -10.46 -19.71 -9.10
C SER A 246 -9.10 -19.42 -9.76
N ASP A 247 -8.73 -18.15 -9.91
CA ASP A 247 -7.42 -17.79 -10.45
C ASP A 247 -6.27 -18.20 -9.52
N LYS A 248 -5.22 -18.82 -10.08
CA LYS A 248 -4.06 -19.32 -9.32
C LYS A 248 -3.25 -18.21 -8.66
N ARG A 249 -3.27 -16.99 -9.22
CA ARG A 249 -2.57 -15.82 -8.68
C ARG A 249 -3.21 -15.36 -7.37
N VAL A 250 -4.51 -15.58 -7.19
CA VAL A 250 -5.26 -15.12 -6.01
C VAL A 250 -4.90 -15.93 -4.77
N ALA A 251 -4.42 -15.23 -3.74
CA ALA A 251 -4.16 -15.78 -2.43
C ALA A 251 -5.40 -15.71 -1.53
N ARG A 252 -6.12 -14.58 -1.56
CA ARG A 252 -7.32 -14.32 -0.74
C ARG A 252 -8.29 -13.39 -1.45
N ILE A 253 -9.56 -13.51 -1.10
CA ILE A 253 -10.57 -12.49 -1.35
C ILE A 253 -11.24 -12.15 -0.02
N PHE A 254 -11.28 -10.88 0.37
CA PHE A 254 -12.00 -10.44 1.56
C PHE A 254 -13.39 -9.94 1.18
N VAL A 255 -14.38 -10.41 1.93
CA VAL A 255 -15.79 -10.04 1.80
C VAL A 255 -16.39 -9.86 3.17
N ASN A 256 -17.53 -9.19 3.27
CA ASN A 256 -18.32 -9.19 4.50
C ASN A 256 -18.71 -10.64 4.87
N PRO A 257 -18.76 -11.02 6.16
CA PRO A 257 -19.20 -12.36 6.56
C PRO A 257 -20.59 -12.75 6.08
N THR A 258 -21.52 -11.81 5.97
CA THR A 258 -22.84 -12.05 5.39
C THR A 258 -22.76 -12.48 3.92
N ILE A 259 -21.83 -11.91 3.16
CA ILE A 259 -21.55 -12.35 1.78
C ILE A 259 -20.86 -13.71 1.78
N LYS A 260 -19.89 -13.94 2.67
CA LYS A 260 -19.25 -15.27 2.81
C LYS A 260 -20.29 -16.36 3.10
N LYS A 261 -21.29 -16.09 3.94
CA LYS A 261 -22.44 -16.97 4.19
C LYS A 261 -23.21 -17.26 2.90
N ALA A 262 -23.61 -16.23 2.16
CA ALA A 262 -24.31 -16.40 0.89
C ALA A 262 -23.50 -17.22 -0.13
N LEU A 263 -22.17 -17.05 -0.19
CA LEU A 263 -21.30 -17.86 -1.05
C LEU A 263 -21.22 -19.32 -0.61
N CYS A 264 -21.18 -19.57 0.71
CA CYS A 264 -21.23 -20.93 1.25
C CYS A 264 -22.55 -21.63 0.93
N GLU A 265 -23.67 -20.90 0.97
CA GLU A 265 -25.00 -21.38 0.63
C GLU A 265 -25.19 -21.58 -0.87
N PHE A 266 -24.61 -20.70 -1.70
CA PHE A 266 -24.64 -20.77 -3.16
C PHE A 266 -23.94 -22.02 -3.69
N GLU A 267 -22.75 -22.32 -3.17
CA GLU A 267 -22.00 -23.47 -3.63
C GLU A 267 -22.69 -24.75 -3.13
N LYS A 268 -23.15 -25.60 -4.04
CA LYS A 268 -23.74 -26.92 -3.73
C LYS A 268 -22.82 -28.06 -4.16
N ASP A 269 -21.83 -27.77 -5.00
CA ASP A 269 -20.88 -28.77 -5.48
C ASP A 269 -19.96 -29.22 -4.34
N GLN A 270 -19.42 -30.44 -4.48
CA GLN A 270 -18.36 -30.94 -3.60
C GLN A 270 -17.04 -30.18 -3.79
N ASN A 271 -16.80 -29.59 -4.97
CA ASN A 271 -15.58 -28.83 -5.26
C ASN A 271 -15.65 -27.40 -4.71
N ARG A 272 -15.49 -27.30 -3.40
CA ARG A 272 -15.58 -26.05 -2.62
C ARG A 272 -14.23 -25.37 -2.38
N ALA A 273 -13.17 -25.84 -3.02
CA ALA A 273 -11.79 -25.43 -2.70
C ALA A 273 -11.57 -23.91 -2.82
N TRP A 274 -12.28 -23.24 -3.73
CA TRP A 274 -12.20 -21.79 -3.92
C TRP A 274 -12.70 -21.00 -2.71
N LEU A 275 -13.67 -21.54 -1.95
CA LEU A 275 -14.21 -20.88 -0.76
C LEU A 275 -13.14 -20.70 0.32
N ARG A 276 -12.12 -21.56 0.38
CA ARG A 276 -10.98 -21.43 1.30
C ARG A 276 -10.28 -20.06 1.18
N LYS A 277 -10.22 -19.50 -0.04
CA LYS A 277 -9.62 -18.19 -0.29
C LYS A 277 -10.51 -17.03 0.15
N ILE A 278 -11.82 -17.25 0.28
CA ILE A 278 -12.78 -16.22 0.68
C ILE A 278 -12.73 -16.05 2.20
N ARG A 279 -12.35 -14.86 2.66
CA ARG A 279 -12.13 -14.54 4.07
C ARG A 279 -13.16 -13.50 4.54
N PRO A 280 -13.94 -13.78 5.59
CA PRO A 280 -14.80 -12.77 6.19
C PRO A 280 -13.95 -11.65 6.81
N TRP A 281 -14.37 -10.40 6.62
CA TRP A 281 -13.72 -9.23 7.19
C TRP A 281 -14.71 -8.08 7.41
N TRP A 282 -14.34 -7.15 8.29
CA TRP A 282 -15.08 -5.90 8.53
C TRP A 282 -15.28 -5.09 7.25
N GLY A 283 -16.41 -4.41 7.09
CA GLY A 283 -16.71 -3.69 5.86
C GLY A 283 -16.98 -4.65 4.70
N HIS A 284 -16.35 -4.44 3.55
CA HIS A 284 -16.39 -5.31 2.35
C HIS A 284 -17.80 -5.80 1.96
N HIS A 285 -18.79 -4.93 2.16
CA HIS A 285 -20.19 -5.25 1.89
C HIS A 285 -20.71 -4.62 0.59
N TYR A 286 -19.92 -3.77 -0.06
CA TYR A 286 -20.22 -3.16 -1.37
C TYR A 286 -19.12 -3.39 -2.41
N HIS A 287 -18.04 -4.05 -2.01
CA HIS A 287 -16.93 -4.49 -2.84
C HIS A 287 -16.37 -5.78 -2.25
N PHE A 288 -15.66 -6.55 -3.06
CA PHE A 288 -14.76 -7.59 -2.59
C PHE A 288 -13.31 -7.15 -2.85
N HIS A 289 -12.45 -7.41 -1.87
CA HIS A 289 -11.03 -7.09 -1.95
C HIS A 289 -10.29 -8.33 -2.43
N VAL A 290 -9.66 -8.27 -3.60
CA VAL A 290 -8.78 -9.34 -4.08
C VAL A 290 -7.35 -9.09 -3.64
N ARG A 291 -6.66 -10.16 -3.22
CA ARG A 291 -5.23 -10.17 -2.93
C ARG A 291 -4.54 -11.27 -3.73
N LEU A 292 -3.50 -10.90 -4.48
CA LEU A 292 -2.63 -11.84 -5.16
C LEU A 292 -1.49 -12.33 -4.26
N SER A 293 -0.95 -13.50 -4.55
CA SER A 293 0.32 -13.99 -4.00
C SER A 293 1.48 -13.13 -4.50
N CYS A 294 2.59 -13.13 -3.77
CA CYS A 294 3.83 -12.52 -4.25
C CYS A 294 4.25 -13.09 -5.61
N PRO A 295 4.41 -12.26 -6.66
CA PRO A 295 4.87 -12.70 -7.96
C PRO A 295 6.28 -13.28 -7.93
N ALA A 296 6.57 -14.20 -8.86
CA ALA A 296 7.93 -14.65 -9.10
C ALA A 296 8.84 -13.46 -9.44
N GLY A 297 10.09 -13.49 -8.93
CA GLY A 297 11.05 -12.41 -9.14
C GLY A 297 10.84 -11.15 -8.28
N SER A 298 9.75 -11.03 -7.51
CA SER A 298 9.56 -9.92 -6.56
C SER A 298 10.36 -10.14 -5.26
N VAL A 299 11.69 -9.98 -5.34
CA VAL A 299 12.59 -10.13 -4.18
C VAL A 299 12.20 -9.16 -3.07
N GLY A 300 12.04 -9.68 -1.86
CA GLY A 300 11.61 -8.90 -0.69
C GLY A 300 10.09 -8.78 -0.53
N CYS A 301 9.28 -9.35 -1.42
CA CYS A 301 7.84 -9.54 -1.20
C CYS A 301 7.60 -10.64 -0.16
N LYS A 302 6.68 -10.41 0.77
CA LYS A 302 6.34 -11.34 1.85
C LYS A 302 4.88 -11.75 1.80
N ASN A 303 4.66 -13.04 1.53
CA ASN A 303 3.33 -13.65 1.61
C ASN A 303 2.81 -13.66 3.05
N GLN A 304 1.48 -13.70 3.19
CA GLN A 304 0.84 -14.09 4.44
C GLN A 304 0.88 -15.61 4.57
N ASN A 305 0.75 -16.13 5.79
CA ASN A 305 0.51 -17.56 6.02
C ASN A 305 -0.68 -18.04 5.17
N PRO A 306 -0.75 -19.32 4.75
CA PRO A 306 -1.90 -19.86 4.04
C PRO A 306 -3.20 -19.67 4.84
N PRO A 307 -4.38 -19.54 4.18
CA PRO A 307 -5.66 -19.65 4.88
C PRO A 307 -5.77 -21.00 5.60
N PRO A 308 -6.53 -21.09 6.71
CA PRO A 308 -6.82 -22.36 7.36
C PRO A 308 -7.35 -23.42 6.37
N PRO A 309 -7.15 -24.72 6.64
CA PRO A 309 -7.73 -25.78 5.82
C PRO A 309 -9.28 -25.72 5.85
N GLY A 310 -9.91 -26.35 4.84
CA GLY A 310 -11.36 -26.33 4.66
C GLY A 310 -11.89 -25.11 3.89
N ASP A 311 -13.21 -25.06 3.69
CA ASP A 311 -13.89 -23.98 2.95
C ASP A 311 -14.15 -22.73 3.82
N GLY A 312 -13.97 -22.84 5.14
CA GLY A 312 -14.18 -21.77 6.11
C GLY A 312 -15.65 -21.39 6.30
N CYS A 313 -16.59 -22.31 6.05
CA CYS A 313 -18.03 -22.10 6.22
C CYS A 313 -18.58 -22.57 7.59
N GLY A 314 -17.76 -23.23 8.42
CA GLY A 314 -18.12 -23.70 9.76
C GLY A 314 -17.91 -22.67 10.89
N GLU A 315 -17.42 -23.12 12.04
CA GLU A 315 -17.33 -22.35 13.30
C GLU A 315 -16.72 -20.95 13.16
N HIS A 316 -15.64 -20.83 12.38
CA HIS A 316 -15.01 -19.54 12.14
C HIS A 316 -16.00 -18.53 11.54
N LEU A 317 -16.83 -18.93 10.58
CA LEU A 317 -17.87 -18.05 10.02
C LEU A 317 -19.00 -17.80 11.01
N THR A 318 -19.40 -18.81 11.79
CA THR A 318 -20.43 -18.65 12.85
C THR A 318 -20.05 -17.55 13.85
N TYR A 319 -18.79 -17.47 14.27
CA TYR A 319 -18.31 -16.37 15.12
C TYR A 319 -18.56 -15.00 14.48
N TRP A 320 -18.21 -14.83 13.20
CA TRP A 320 -18.42 -13.57 12.47
C TRP A 320 -19.90 -13.21 12.26
N LEU A 321 -20.79 -14.21 12.28
CA LEU A 321 -22.23 -14.04 12.17
C LEU A 321 -22.92 -13.89 13.54
N SER A 322 -22.20 -14.06 14.64
CA SER A 322 -22.71 -13.75 15.98
C SER A 322 -22.67 -12.25 16.25
N ASP A 323 -23.26 -11.81 17.37
CA ASP A 323 -23.16 -10.42 17.82
C ASP A 323 -21.80 -10.08 18.43
N GLU A 324 -21.00 -11.07 18.82
CA GLU A 324 -19.78 -10.90 19.60
C GLU A 324 -18.72 -9.99 18.93
N PRO A 325 -18.46 -10.07 17.61
CA PRO A 325 -17.59 -9.09 16.97
C PRO A 325 -18.22 -7.69 16.92
N TRP A 326 -19.52 -7.57 16.70
CA TRP A 326 -20.13 -6.31 16.27
C TRP A 326 -20.66 -5.42 17.40
N VAL A 327 -21.16 -6.05 18.47
CA VAL A 327 -21.85 -5.35 19.55
C VAL A 327 -20.87 -5.18 20.71
N PRO A 328 -20.48 -3.94 21.05
CA PRO A 328 -19.59 -3.70 22.19
C PRO A 328 -20.21 -4.25 23.48
N LYS A 329 -19.45 -5.03 24.25
CA LYS A 329 -19.89 -5.54 25.56
C LYS A 329 -20.23 -4.41 26.54
N ASN A 330 -19.50 -3.29 26.44
CA ASN A 330 -19.70 -2.08 27.24
C ASN A 330 -19.92 -0.87 26.31
N PRO A 331 -21.14 -0.62 25.85
CA PRO A 331 -21.41 0.57 25.05
C PRO A 331 -21.15 1.84 25.88
N PRO A 332 -20.69 2.95 25.26
CA PRO A 332 -20.59 4.24 25.93
C PRO A 332 -21.93 4.62 26.56
N LYS A 333 -21.92 5.28 27.73
CA LYS A 333 -23.16 5.78 28.33
C LYS A 333 -23.86 6.75 27.35
N LYS A 334 -25.19 6.78 27.37
CA LYS A 334 -25.99 7.69 26.53
C LYS A 334 -25.53 9.14 26.77
N GLY A 335 -24.98 9.78 25.73
CA GLY A 335 -24.43 11.13 25.79
C GLY A 335 -22.90 11.22 25.83
N GLU A 336 -22.18 10.12 26.09
CA GLU A 336 -20.73 10.07 26.03
C GLU A 336 -20.25 9.73 24.61
N LYS A 337 -19.38 10.58 24.03
CA LYS A 337 -18.74 10.28 22.75
C LYS A 337 -17.76 9.10 22.93
N PRO A 338 -17.73 8.12 22.02
CA PRO A 338 -16.73 7.07 22.06
C PRO A 338 -15.31 7.66 22.10
N LYS A 339 -14.43 7.11 22.95
CA LYS A 339 -13.01 7.52 22.99
C LYS A 339 -12.35 7.14 21.66
N VAL A 340 -12.09 8.12 20.79
CA VAL A 340 -11.38 7.90 19.53
C VAL A 340 -9.88 7.79 19.80
N VAL A 341 -9.36 6.56 19.84
CA VAL A 341 -7.91 6.32 19.88
C VAL A 341 -7.33 6.55 18.47
N LYS A 342 -6.72 7.72 18.26
CA LYS A 342 -6.02 8.01 17.00
C LYS A 342 -4.75 7.16 16.92
N LYS A 343 -4.72 6.17 16.01
CA LYS A 343 -3.51 5.40 15.73
C LYS A 343 -2.44 6.32 15.15
N ARG A 344 -1.22 6.24 15.67
CA ARG A 344 -0.08 6.97 15.12
C ARG A 344 0.17 6.49 13.68
N PRO A 345 0.38 7.41 12.71
CA PRO A 345 0.74 7.02 11.35
C PRO A 345 2.04 6.21 11.32
N MET A 346 2.16 5.30 10.36
CA MET A 346 3.39 4.55 10.14
C MET A 346 4.52 5.49 9.71
N ALA A 347 5.61 5.53 10.48
CA ALA A 347 6.83 6.25 10.14
C ALA A 347 7.52 5.62 8.92
N LEU A 348 8.21 6.42 8.11
CA LEU A 348 8.96 5.92 6.95
C LEU A 348 10.01 4.88 7.35
N ALA A 349 10.66 5.03 8.50
CA ALA A 349 11.63 4.08 9.02
C ALA A 349 11.06 2.70 9.36
N ALA A 350 9.74 2.58 9.53
CA ALA A 350 9.11 1.29 9.74
C ALA A 350 9.03 0.46 8.44
N LEU A 351 9.12 1.07 7.25
CA LEU A 351 9.05 0.36 5.97
C LEU A 351 10.36 -0.33 5.60
N PRO A 352 10.34 -1.33 4.69
CA PRO A 352 11.57 -1.88 4.11
C PRO A 352 12.49 -0.78 3.56
N ARG A 353 13.81 -0.94 3.71
CA ARG A 353 14.80 0.09 3.32
C ARG A 353 14.67 0.50 1.85
N ASP A 354 14.42 -0.46 0.96
CA ASP A 354 14.20 -0.27 -0.47
C ASP A 354 13.07 0.73 -0.78
N CYS A 355 12.11 0.92 0.13
CA CYS A 355 11.03 1.88 -0.07
C CYS A 355 11.49 3.33 -0.11
N ARG A 356 12.65 3.64 0.49
CA ARG A 356 13.29 4.96 0.34
C ARG A 356 13.88 5.13 -1.07
N THR A 357 14.47 4.08 -1.63
CA THR A 357 14.95 4.06 -3.02
C THR A 357 13.79 4.25 -4.00
N VAL A 358 12.67 3.57 -3.78
CA VAL A 358 11.44 3.74 -4.57
C VAL A 358 10.95 5.19 -4.54
N LEU A 359 10.94 5.84 -3.37
CA LEU A 359 10.52 7.24 -3.27
C LEU A 359 11.48 8.22 -3.97
N LYS A 360 12.78 7.92 -4.05
CA LYS A 360 13.77 8.79 -4.68
C LYS A 360 13.95 8.59 -6.19
N ALA A 361 13.50 7.47 -6.75
CA ALA A 361 13.64 7.19 -8.18
C ALA A 361 12.89 8.23 -9.05
N ASN A 362 13.52 8.70 -10.12
CA ASN A 362 12.93 9.56 -11.14
C ASN A 362 13.07 8.91 -12.50
#